data_AF-A0A7L4RMZ6-F1
#
_entry.id   AF-A0A7L4RMZ6-F1
#
_cell.length_a   1.000
_cell.length_b   1.000
_cell.length_c   1.000
_cell.angle_alpha   90.00
_cell.angle_beta   90.00
_cell.angle_gamma   90.00
#
_symmetry.space_group_name_H-M   'P 1'
#
loop_
_entity.id
_entity.type
_entity.pdbx_description
1 polymer ?
#
loop_
_entity_poly.entity_id
_entity_poly.type
_entity_poly.pdbx_seq_one_letter_code
_entity_poly.pdbx_strand_id
1 'polypeptide(L)'
;GVTEQTVSASESRAVKRESVFFNSRSSARAFVLVTQNLAFPAELARVDSNTVNARVERTADGTVITLLVSADSGQNKAGFEYEIPDPVVTTRFVKASGNSIDLNYTFAAAFSGLSLDAVELNVFENLDCSVKKLSVTTAMRYETSQENGLVAIRFNAERLSQATRETAFVRVECDSLEQAARAKLEELKQLLAQIESEIAVEDKTAVEAKLSAAENAIGQQNYASAMQLLLEAEDLIRSAQEKALDRLQLAAEAENELNLAISLTAQLRNASTALLAKGSVGQANSLLELVKEAESITVRARQLIEAGDYTTVLSELRALNARLSTALEDYARVELERLLKECDDAGDACSAQAREALQKAAGLIAGRAFLDAFDALSQAEKLLTQSAGEFETERTAKKSLMQSFPQFKQSVEDAIAAFDEAFSVPQELVGERRKSLPFQEGSVAKTNAERLLKKLGDVWTAFETSDEAFGRYSLAFLNESLDSLAAFRDSIAEKTGAVKLDAERELETARARVKQFGDDAARQALQRAEDAFASNNFFVAFAVASEVNRALVGVPSASVAEGQQESWKLILAVVGLAILFALAYFIVLRDKTPKKKKLPE
;
A
#
# COMPACT_ATOMS: atom_id res chain seq x y z
N GLY A 1 -22.82 31.28 10.01
CA GLY A 1 -23.10 32.48 9.20
C GLY A 1 -22.15 32.47 8.02
N VAL A 2 -22.59 32.93 6.85
CA VAL A 2 -21.76 32.95 5.64
C VAL A 2 -21.49 34.41 5.25
N THR A 3 -20.25 34.74 4.91
CA THR A 3 -19.90 36.00 4.26
C THR A 3 -19.30 35.72 2.89
N GLU A 4 -19.68 36.51 1.90
CA GLU A 4 -19.33 36.31 0.51
C GLU A 4 -18.69 37.59 -0.05
N GLN A 5 -17.64 37.43 -0.86
CA GLN A 5 -16.99 38.55 -1.56
C GLN A 5 -16.44 38.09 -2.90
N THR A 6 -16.78 38.80 -3.98
CA THR A 6 -16.11 38.63 -5.28
C THR A 6 -14.85 39.49 -5.28
N VAL A 7 -13.71 38.92 -5.66
CA VAL A 7 -12.39 39.58 -5.51
C VAL A 7 -11.95 40.28 -6.78
N SER A 8 -12.19 39.63 -7.93
CA SER A 8 -11.87 40.13 -9.26
C SER A 8 -12.65 39.31 -10.28
N ALA A 9 -13.12 39.94 -11.35
CA ALA A 9 -13.80 39.28 -12.44
C ALA A 9 -13.34 39.81 -13.81
N SER A 10 -13.27 38.91 -14.78
CA SER A 10 -13.15 39.22 -16.21
C SER A 10 -14.33 38.62 -16.98
N GLU A 11 -14.38 38.79 -18.29
CA GLU A 11 -15.35 38.07 -19.13
C GLU A 11 -15.21 36.55 -19.02
N SER A 12 -14.00 36.03 -18.84
CA SER A 12 -13.74 34.59 -18.83
C SER A 12 -13.80 33.95 -17.44
N ARG A 13 -13.45 34.68 -16.38
CA ARG A 13 -13.23 34.10 -15.04
C ARG A 13 -13.57 35.08 -13.94
N ALA A 14 -14.23 34.61 -12.89
CA ALA A 14 -14.34 35.33 -11.62
C ALA A 14 -13.87 34.46 -10.45
N VAL A 15 -13.24 35.10 -9.47
CA VAL A 15 -12.87 34.44 -8.21
C VAL A 15 -13.80 34.92 -7.11
N LYS A 16 -14.53 33.99 -6.51
CA LYS A 16 -15.37 34.25 -5.35
C LYS A 16 -14.75 33.67 -4.09
N ARG A 17 -14.73 34.47 -3.03
CA ARG A 17 -14.36 34.06 -1.68
C ARG A 17 -15.59 33.92 -0.83
N GLU A 18 -15.69 32.80 -0.16
CA GLU A 18 -16.70 32.58 0.86
C GLU A 18 -16.02 32.23 2.19
N SER A 19 -16.69 32.60 3.27
CA SER A 19 -16.26 32.22 4.61
C SER A 19 -17.45 31.75 5.43
N VAL A 20 -17.30 30.58 6.04
CA VAL A 20 -18.29 30.00 6.93
C VAL A 20 -17.82 30.20 8.38
N PHE A 21 -18.66 30.86 9.16
CA PHE A 21 -18.50 31.03 10.59
C PHE A 21 -19.34 30.01 11.33
N PHE A 22 -18.71 29.26 12.23
CA PHE A 22 -19.35 28.25 13.04
C PHE A 22 -18.76 28.24 14.45
N ASN A 23 -19.54 27.78 15.43
CA ASN A 23 -19.12 27.80 16.84
C ASN A 23 -19.05 26.37 17.37
N SER A 24 -17.86 25.94 17.80
CA SER A 24 -17.65 24.64 18.41
C SER A 24 -17.81 24.76 19.92
N ARG A 25 -18.76 24.01 20.49
CA ARG A 25 -18.93 23.89 21.95
C ARG A 25 -18.04 22.83 22.58
N SER A 26 -17.26 22.10 21.77
CA SER A 26 -16.34 21.08 22.24
C SER A 26 -15.14 21.71 22.94
N SER A 27 -14.72 21.13 24.07
CA SER A 27 -13.46 21.49 24.75
C SER A 27 -12.23 20.87 24.09
N ALA A 28 -12.42 19.96 23.12
CA ALA A 28 -11.37 19.33 22.32
C ALA A 28 -11.49 19.71 20.84
N ARG A 29 -10.35 19.71 20.14
CA ARG A 29 -10.26 19.98 18.70
C ARG A 29 -11.10 18.96 17.91
N ALA A 30 -12.08 19.43 17.15
CA ALA A 30 -13.02 18.60 16.39
C ALA A 30 -12.81 18.76 14.89
N PHE A 31 -13.12 17.73 14.10
CA PHE A 31 -13.21 17.86 12.65
C PHE A 31 -14.67 18.11 12.26
N VAL A 32 -14.92 19.18 11.52
CA VAL A 32 -16.25 19.60 11.09
C VAL A 32 -16.33 19.51 9.57
N LEU A 33 -17.34 18.80 9.07
CA LEU A 33 -17.71 18.81 7.67
C LEU A 33 -18.61 20.02 7.40
N VAL A 34 -18.16 20.89 6.51
CA VAL A 34 -18.92 22.04 6.03
C VAL A 34 -19.27 21.78 4.57
N THR A 35 -20.53 21.48 4.31
CA THR A 35 -21.05 21.31 2.95
C THR A 35 -21.74 22.60 2.53
N GLN A 36 -21.27 23.18 1.44
CA GLN A 36 -21.86 24.36 0.83
C GLN A 36 -22.41 24.00 -0.55
N ASN A 37 -23.71 24.28 -0.74
CA ASN A 37 -24.32 24.29 -2.05
C ASN A 37 -24.05 25.64 -2.70
N LEU A 38 -23.36 25.61 -3.82
CA LEU A 38 -23.12 26.77 -4.66
C LEU A 38 -24.35 27.03 -5.54
N ALA A 39 -24.60 28.30 -5.82
CA ALA A 39 -25.63 28.69 -6.79
C ALA A 39 -25.20 28.46 -8.25
N PHE A 40 -23.93 28.09 -8.48
CA PHE A 40 -23.31 27.92 -9.80
C PHE A 40 -22.13 26.93 -9.72
N PRO A 41 -21.81 26.23 -10.82
CA PRO A 41 -20.72 25.26 -10.85
C PRO A 41 -19.35 25.93 -10.68
N ALA A 42 -18.47 25.28 -9.91
CA ALA A 42 -17.11 25.75 -9.64
C ALA A 42 -16.03 24.82 -10.25
N GLU A 43 -15.22 25.36 -11.16
CA GLU A 43 -14.15 24.60 -11.84
C GLU A 43 -12.96 24.30 -10.93
N LEU A 44 -12.70 25.19 -9.98
CA LEU A 44 -11.59 25.07 -9.05
C LEU A 44 -12.00 25.63 -7.70
N ALA A 45 -11.72 24.87 -6.64
CA ALA A 45 -11.93 25.33 -5.27
C ALA A 45 -10.66 25.12 -4.46
N ARG A 46 -10.26 26.14 -3.71
CA ARG A 46 -9.05 26.15 -2.89
C ARG A 46 -9.40 26.65 -1.50
N VAL A 47 -8.69 26.14 -0.52
CA VAL A 47 -8.80 26.60 0.87
C VAL A 47 -8.04 27.92 0.98
N ASP A 48 -8.66 28.94 1.59
CA ASP A 48 -7.96 30.19 1.90
C ASP A 48 -6.78 29.87 2.84
N SER A 49 -5.62 30.42 2.51
CA SER A 49 -4.34 30.32 3.23
C SER A 49 -4.41 30.46 4.76
N ASN A 50 -5.44 31.13 5.27
CA ASN A 50 -5.66 31.34 6.70
C ASN A 50 -6.42 30.19 7.41
N THR A 51 -6.87 29.17 6.69
CA THR A 51 -7.62 28.03 7.26
C THR A 51 -6.69 26.84 7.47
N VAL A 52 -6.36 26.53 8.73
CA VAL A 52 -5.42 25.45 9.08
C VAL A 52 -6.09 24.09 8.85
N ASN A 53 -5.62 23.39 7.81
CA ASN A 53 -6.03 22.04 7.40
C ASN A 53 -7.51 21.93 7.00
N ALA A 54 -7.78 22.19 5.71
CA ALA A 54 -9.02 21.77 5.08
C ALA A 54 -8.78 20.95 3.80
N ARG A 55 -9.62 19.94 3.59
CA ARG A 55 -9.71 19.18 2.33
C ARG A 55 -10.98 19.58 1.62
N VAL A 56 -10.88 19.85 0.33
CA VAL A 56 -12.02 20.15 -0.54
C VAL A 56 -12.39 18.92 -1.35
N GLU A 57 -13.64 18.50 -1.21
CA GLU A 57 -14.26 17.47 -2.05
C GLU A 57 -15.41 18.11 -2.83
N ARG A 58 -15.62 17.67 -4.07
CA ARG A 58 -16.58 18.26 -5.01
C ARG A 58 -17.46 17.17 -5.62
N THR A 59 -18.71 17.52 -5.88
CA THR A 59 -19.58 16.72 -6.76
C THR A 59 -19.14 16.87 -8.21
N ALA A 60 -19.51 15.90 -9.04
CA ALA A 60 -19.15 15.89 -10.47
C ALA A 60 -19.70 17.10 -11.25
N ASP A 61 -20.83 17.65 -10.79
CA ASP A 61 -21.45 18.87 -11.34
C ASP A 61 -20.85 20.17 -10.78
N GLY A 62 -19.89 20.08 -9.85
CA GLY A 62 -19.20 21.23 -9.26
C GLY A 62 -20.08 22.15 -8.41
N THR A 63 -21.32 21.77 -8.09
CA THR A 63 -22.28 22.62 -7.34
C THR A 63 -22.21 22.42 -5.84
N VAL A 64 -21.59 21.35 -5.35
CA VAL A 64 -21.43 21.09 -3.92
C VAL A 64 -19.96 21.01 -3.57
N ILE A 65 -19.55 21.85 -2.62
CA ILE A 65 -18.22 21.83 -2.02
C ILE A 65 -18.34 21.30 -0.59
N THR A 66 -17.56 20.27 -0.28
CA THR A 66 -17.42 19.75 1.10
C THR A 66 -16.03 20.08 1.62
N LEU A 67 -15.97 20.78 2.74
CA LEU A 67 -14.75 21.16 3.43
C LEU A 67 -14.65 20.38 4.74
N LEU A 68 -13.57 19.62 4.93
CA LEU A 68 -13.25 19.02 6.22
C LEU A 68 -12.33 19.95 7.02
N VAL A 69 -12.84 20.63 8.04
CA VAL A 69 -12.11 21.69 8.77
C VAL A 69 -11.80 21.26 10.21
N SER A 70 -10.59 21.55 10.68
CA SER A 70 -10.25 21.38 12.10
C SER A 70 -10.69 22.60 12.92
N ALA A 71 -11.47 22.37 13.97
CA ALA A 71 -12.15 23.38 14.77
C ALA A 71 -11.73 23.36 16.23
N ASP A 72 -11.33 24.52 16.76
CA ASP A 72 -11.03 24.72 18.18
C ASP A 72 -12.28 25.16 18.95
N SER A 73 -12.23 25.14 20.29
CA SER A 73 -13.37 25.59 21.12
C SER A 73 -13.70 27.07 20.88
N GLY A 74 -14.96 27.41 20.64
CA GLY A 74 -15.42 28.78 20.38
C GLY A 74 -15.71 29.08 18.91
N GLN A 75 -15.63 30.35 18.52
CA GLN A 75 -15.92 30.78 17.15
C GLN A 75 -14.77 30.44 16.20
N ASN A 76 -15.10 29.74 15.13
CA ASN A 76 -14.20 29.34 14.07
C ASN A 76 -14.64 29.98 12.74
N LYS A 77 -13.68 30.15 11.83
CA LYS A 77 -13.89 30.64 10.46
C LYS A 77 -13.18 29.70 9.50
N ALA A 78 -13.88 29.23 8.47
CA ALA A 78 -13.29 28.52 7.35
C ALA A 78 -13.48 29.35 6.08
N GLY A 79 -12.39 29.68 5.40
CA GLY A 79 -12.41 30.39 4.12
C GLY A 79 -12.14 29.43 2.96
N PHE A 80 -12.88 29.59 1.87
CA PHE A 80 -12.58 28.93 0.62
C PHE A 80 -12.79 29.89 -0.55
N GLU A 81 -12.02 29.69 -1.60
CA GLU A 81 -12.08 30.44 -2.84
C GLU A 81 -12.46 29.49 -3.95
N TYR A 82 -13.26 29.96 -4.90
CA TYR A 82 -13.60 29.17 -6.06
C TYR A 82 -13.76 30.00 -7.33
N GLU A 83 -13.48 29.34 -8.46
CA GLU A 83 -13.45 29.93 -9.79
C GLU A 83 -14.77 29.71 -10.52
N ILE A 84 -15.31 30.79 -11.06
CA ILE A 84 -16.54 30.85 -11.84
C ILE A 84 -16.15 31.08 -13.31
N PRO A 85 -16.41 30.12 -14.21
CA PRO A 85 -16.22 30.34 -15.64
C PRO A 85 -17.31 31.27 -16.18
N ASP A 86 -16.95 32.08 -17.17
CA ASP A 86 -17.82 32.98 -17.94
C ASP A 86 -18.83 33.76 -17.08
N PRO A 87 -18.34 34.52 -16.08
CA PRO A 87 -19.20 35.15 -15.08
C PRO A 87 -20.02 36.32 -15.64
N VAL A 88 -19.68 36.82 -16.84
CA VAL A 88 -20.31 37.97 -17.50
C VAL A 88 -20.93 37.54 -18.82
N VAL A 89 -22.15 37.99 -19.07
CA VAL A 89 -22.81 37.91 -20.38
C VAL A 89 -22.67 39.26 -21.08
N THR A 90 -22.06 39.23 -22.26
CA THR A 90 -21.91 40.37 -23.16
C THR A 90 -22.85 40.21 -24.33
N THR A 91 -23.75 41.17 -24.54
CA THR A 91 -24.61 41.22 -25.74
C THR A 91 -24.23 42.43 -26.59
N ARG A 92 -24.17 42.23 -27.91
CA ARG A 92 -23.76 43.24 -28.88
C ARG A 92 -24.91 43.52 -29.84
N PHE A 93 -25.16 44.79 -30.13
CA PHE A 93 -26.06 45.22 -31.19
C PHE A 93 -25.32 46.14 -32.16
N VAL A 94 -25.50 45.90 -33.46
CA VAL A 94 -24.76 46.58 -34.51
C VAL A 94 -25.71 47.37 -35.41
N LYS A 95 -25.33 48.60 -35.76
CA LYS A 95 -26.01 49.42 -36.75
C LYS A 95 -25.00 50.20 -37.57
N ALA A 96 -25.01 50.04 -38.89
CA ALA A 96 -24.16 50.83 -39.78
C ALA A 96 -24.97 51.88 -40.54
N SER A 97 -24.41 53.08 -40.70
CA SER A 97 -25.04 54.17 -41.46
C SER A 97 -24.00 55.10 -42.08
N GLY A 98 -24.11 55.39 -43.38
CA GLY A 98 -23.09 56.19 -44.07
C GLY A 98 -21.73 55.51 -43.98
N ASN A 99 -20.74 56.22 -43.40
CA ASN A 99 -19.40 55.68 -43.13
C ASN A 99 -19.16 55.35 -41.63
N SER A 100 -20.22 55.27 -40.82
CA SER A 100 -20.10 54.97 -39.39
C SER A 100 -20.72 53.62 -39.03
N ILE A 101 -20.11 52.96 -38.06
CA ILE A 101 -20.58 51.73 -37.42
C ILE A 101 -20.84 52.05 -35.95
N ASP A 102 -22.10 51.89 -35.53
CA ASP A 102 -22.54 52.03 -34.15
C ASP A 102 -22.68 50.63 -33.53
N LEU A 103 -21.91 50.38 -32.47
CA LEU A 103 -21.87 49.15 -31.69
C LEU A 103 -22.40 49.46 -30.29
N ASN A 104 -23.40 48.73 -29.84
CA ASN A 104 -23.96 48.87 -28.50
C ASN A 104 -23.74 47.58 -27.72
N TYR A 105 -22.93 47.65 -26.67
CA TYR A 105 -22.65 46.55 -25.77
C TYR A 105 -23.49 46.67 -24.52
N THR A 106 -24.06 45.55 -24.08
CA THR A 106 -24.68 45.42 -22.76
C THR A 106 -24.00 44.29 -22.00
N PHE A 107 -23.52 44.61 -20.81
CA PHE A 107 -22.82 43.70 -19.90
C PHE A 107 -23.69 43.41 -18.68
N ALA A 108 -23.79 42.14 -18.30
CA ALA A 108 -24.52 41.70 -17.12
C ALA A 108 -23.83 40.50 -16.47
N ALA A 109 -24.06 40.26 -15.17
CA ALA A 109 -23.64 39.00 -14.57
C ALA A 109 -24.42 37.82 -15.18
N ALA A 110 -23.76 36.69 -15.44
CA ALA A 110 -24.37 35.52 -16.07
C ALA A 110 -25.42 34.85 -15.16
N PHE A 111 -25.12 34.77 -13.87
CA PHE A 111 -25.93 34.03 -12.90
C PHE A 111 -26.78 34.96 -12.03
N SER A 112 -27.99 34.52 -11.70
CA SER A 112 -28.87 35.24 -10.78
C SER A 112 -28.28 35.21 -9.37
N GLY A 113 -28.33 36.34 -8.67
CA GLY A 113 -27.74 36.49 -7.33
C GLY A 113 -26.21 36.68 -7.30
N LEU A 114 -25.51 36.58 -8.44
CA LEU A 114 -24.10 36.92 -8.54
C LEU A 114 -23.91 38.44 -8.64
N SER A 115 -23.08 38.99 -7.77
CA SER A 115 -22.59 40.37 -7.83
C SER A 115 -21.09 40.32 -8.06
N LEU A 116 -20.66 40.85 -9.19
CA LEU A 116 -19.25 40.94 -9.56
C LEU A 116 -18.73 42.32 -9.21
N ASP A 117 -17.57 42.37 -8.56
CA ASP A 117 -16.90 43.61 -8.20
C ASP A 117 -15.60 43.74 -8.99
N ALA A 118 -15.22 44.97 -9.36
CA ALA A 118 -14.01 45.28 -10.12
C ALA A 118 -13.86 44.42 -11.38
N VAL A 119 -14.82 44.55 -12.31
CA VAL A 119 -14.90 43.73 -13.51
C VAL A 119 -14.14 44.37 -14.66
N GLU A 120 -13.26 43.60 -15.27
CA GLU A 120 -12.50 44.00 -16.45
C GLU A 120 -13.01 43.25 -17.70
N LEU A 121 -13.43 44.00 -18.72
CA LEU A 121 -14.06 43.46 -19.92
C LEU A 121 -13.23 43.90 -21.14
N ASN A 122 -12.94 42.99 -22.06
CA ASN A 122 -12.08 43.28 -23.20
C ASN A 122 -12.83 42.98 -24.49
N VAL A 123 -13.24 44.04 -25.18
CA VAL A 123 -13.94 43.94 -26.46
C VAL A 123 -12.95 44.17 -27.60
N PHE A 124 -12.94 43.25 -28.56
CA PHE A 124 -12.14 43.34 -29.78
C PHE A 124 -13.04 43.30 -31.00
N GLU A 125 -12.89 44.29 -31.88
CA GLU A 125 -13.69 44.42 -33.10
C GLU A 125 -12.76 44.59 -34.29
N ASN A 126 -12.72 43.58 -35.17
CA ASN A 126 -12.05 43.73 -36.46
C ASN A 126 -13.04 44.27 -37.49
N LEU A 127 -12.93 45.56 -37.77
CA LEU A 127 -13.82 46.27 -38.69
C LEU A 127 -13.22 46.41 -40.09
N ASP A 128 -11.97 45.97 -40.31
CA ASP A 128 -11.23 46.04 -41.58
C ASP A 128 -11.30 47.41 -42.30
N CYS A 129 -11.46 48.49 -41.51
CA CYS A 129 -11.57 49.85 -42.02
C CYS A 129 -10.49 50.76 -41.42
N SER A 130 -10.07 51.77 -42.19
CA SER A 130 -9.26 52.86 -41.65
C SER A 130 -10.13 53.73 -40.74
N VAL A 131 -9.91 53.62 -39.43
CA VAL A 131 -10.66 54.36 -38.42
C VAL A 131 -10.27 55.83 -38.46
N LYS A 132 -11.22 56.68 -38.85
CA LYS A 132 -11.09 58.14 -38.83
C LYS A 132 -11.35 58.71 -37.45
N LYS A 133 -12.35 58.16 -36.73
CA LYS A 133 -12.73 58.59 -35.40
C LYS A 133 -13.40 57.46 -34.63
N LEU A 134 -13.01 57.31 -33.37
CA LEU A 134 -13.65 56.41 -32.40
C LEU A 134 -14.27 57.26 -31.29
N SER A 135 -15.55 57.03 -30.98
CA SER A 135 -16.25 57.69 -29.87
C SER A 135 -16.89 56.62 -29.00
N VAL A 136 -16.63 56.65 -27.70
CA VAL A 136 -17.19 55.70 -26.73
C VAL A 136 -18.03 56.51 -25.73
N THR A 137 -19.27 56.09 -25.50
CA THR A 137 -20.19 56.67 -24.52
C THR A 137 -20.64 55.58 -23.57
N THR A 138 -20.17 55.64 -22.32
CA THR A 138 -20.49 54.67 -21.28
C THR A 138 -20.34 55.32 -19.89
N ALA A 139 -20.98 54.74 -18.88
CA ALA A 139 -20.77 55.10 -17.47
C ALA A 139 -19.51 54.43 -16.88
N MET A 140 -18.98 53.40 -17.54
CA MET A 140 -17.79 52.66 -17.11
C MET A 140 -16.50 53.43 -17.44
N ARG A 141 -15.41 53.10 -16.74
CA ARG A 141 -14.08 53.58 -17.16
C ARG A 141 -13.63 52.75 -18.36
N TYR A 142 -12.94 53.35 -19.32
CA TYR A 142 -12.50 52.63 -20.50
C TYR A 142 -11.14 53.10 -21.03
N GLU A 143 -10.44 52.18 -21.69
CA GLU A 143 -9.23 52.42 -22.47
C GLU A 143 -9.43 51.90 -23.89
N THR A 144 -8.99 52.64 -24.90
CA THR A 144 -9.11 52.23 -26.31
C THR A 144 -7.73 52.11 -26.95
N SER A 145 -7.51 51.04 -27.71
CA SER A 145 -6.36 50.87 -28.60
C SER A 145 -6.85 50.59 -30.02
N GLN A 146 -6.09 51.06 -31.01
CA GLN A 146 -6.39 50.84 -32.43
C GLN A 146 -5.11 50.41 -33.14
N GLU A 147 -5.15 49.26 -33.81
CA GLU A 147 -4.03 48.75 -34.58
C GLU A 147 -4.54 48.01 -35.82
N ASN A 148 -4.13 48.44 -37.02
CA ASN A 148 -4.45 47.78 -38.29
C ASN A 148 -5.96 47.47 -38.52
N GLY A 149 -6.86 48.36 -38.13
CA GLY A 149 -8.32 48.16 -38.29
C GLY A 149 -8.98 47.33 -37.17
N LEU A 150 -8.20 46.79 -36.24
CA LEU A 150 -8.68 46.24 -34.98
C LEU A 150 -8.92 47.38 -33.98
N VAL A 151 -10.13 47.42 -33.43
CA VAL A 151 -10.51 48.29 -32.32
C VAL A 151 -10.57 47.44 -31.06
N ALA A 152 -9.68 47.72 -30.10
CA ALA A 152 -9.69 47.09 -28.79
C ALA A 152 -10.18 48.08 -27.74
N ILE A 153 -11.17 47.69 -26.93
CA ILE A 153 -11.73 48.51 -25.86
C ILE A 153 -11.74 47.70 -24.57
N ARG A 154 -11.02 48.20 -23.58
CA ARG A 154 -11.01 47.65 -22.22
C ARG A 154 -11.96 48.46 -21.35
N PHE A 155 -13.04 47.87 -20.89
CA PHE A 155 -13.97 48.47 -19.94
C PHE A 155 -13.68 48.00 -18.52
N ASN A 156 -13.78 48.91 -17.57
CA ASN A 156 -13.66 48.63 -16.14
C ASN A 156 -14.94 49.07 -15.43
N ALA A 157 -15.73 48.09 -15.00
CA ALA A 157 -16.94 48.31 -14.22
C ALA A 157 -16.65 48.13 -12.73
N GLU A 158 -17.08 49.07 -11.90
CA GLU A 158 -16.88 48.96 -10.44
C GLU A 158 -17.72 47.80 -9.86
N ARG A 159 -18.92 47.57 -10.41
CA ARG A 159 -19.82 46.50 -10.02
C ARG A 159 -20.76 46.08 -11.15
N LEU A 160 -21.00 44.79 -11.31
CA LEU A 160 -21.96 44.19 -12.24
C LEU A 160 -22.88 43.22 -11.51
N SER A 161 -24.17 43.23 -11.84
CA SER A 161 -25.13 42.24 -11.33
C SER A 161 -26.18 41.93 -12.40
N GLN A 162 -26.99 40.90 -12.22
CA GLN A 162 -28.07 40.62 -13.17
C GLN A 162 -29.13 41.75 -13.24
N ALA A 163 -29.31 42.48 -12.13
CA ALA A 163 -30.27 43.58 -12.02
C ALA A 163 -29.72 44.93 -12.53
N THR A 164 -28.39 45.12 -12.49
CA THR A 164 -27.71 46.32 -12.98
C THR A 164 -26.89 45.96 -14.20
N ARG A 165 -27.44 46.27 -15.37
CA ARG A 165 -26.78 46.13 -16.66
C ARG A 165 -25.99 47.39 -16.96
N GLU A 166 -24.74 47.22 -17.36
CA GLU A 166 -23.93 48.33 -17.87
C GLU A 166 -24.00 48.35 -19.39
N THR A 167 -24.04 49.55 -19.97
CA THR A 167 -24.08 49.71 -21.43
C THR A 167 -22.93 50.59 -21.93
N ALA A 168 -22.45 50.27 -23.14
CA ALA A 168 -21.44 51.05 -23.83
C ALA A 168 -21.84 51.24 -25.29
N PHE A 169 -21.96 52.49 -25.71
CA PHE A 169 -22.21 52.88 -27.09
C PHE A 169 -20.89 53.30 -27.74
N VAL A 170 -20.45 52.53 -28.72
CA VAL A 170 -19.20 52.74 -29.45
C VAL A 170 -19.55 53.12 -30.88
N ARG A 171 -19.11 54.29 -31.33
CA ARG A 171 -19.24 54.74 -32.72
C ARG A 171 -17.87 54.77 -33.36
N VAL A 172 -17.72 54.06 -34.47
CA VAL A 172 -16.52 54.04 -35.30
C VAL A 172 -16.85 54.71 -36.63
N GLU A 173 -16.23 55.85 -36.92
CA GLU A 173 -16.27 56.48 -38.24
C GLU A 173 -15.08 55.99 -39.06
N CYS A 174 -15.36 55.38 -40.21
CA CYS A 174 -14.35 54.89 -41.15
C CYS A 174 -14.14 55.90 -42.28
N ASP A 175 -12.96 55.88 -42.92
CA ASP A 175 -12.74 56.64 -44.16
C ASP A 175 -13.64 56.15 -45.31
N SER A 176 -13.78 54.82 -45.42
CA SER A 176 -14.70 54.15 -46.35
C SER A 176 -15.09 52.79 -45.80
N LEU A 177 -16.36 52.41 -45.99
CA LEU A 177 -16.85 51.05 -45.69
C LEU A 177 -16.71 50.08 -46.86
N GLU A 178 -16.36 50.55 -48.06
CA GLU A 178 -16.29 49.67 -49.23
C GLU A 178 -15.23 48.58 -49.08
N GLN A 179 -14.00 48.98 -48.77
CA GLN A 179 -12.88 48.03 -48.64
C GLN A 179 -13.12 47.09 -47.46
N ALA A 180 -13.61 47.64 -46.35
CA ALA A 180 -13.96 46.91 -45.14
C ALA A 180 -15.02 45.83 -45.40
N ALA A 181 -16.13 46.18 -46.07
CA ALA A 181 -17.20 45.23 -46.35
C ALA A 181 -16.74 44.10 -47.28
N ARG A 182 -15.88 44.40 -48.27
CA ARG A 182 -15.31 43.37 -49.17
C ARG A 182 -14.34 42.45 -48.45
N ALA A 183 -13.44 43.00 -47.63
CA ALA A 183 -12.49 42.22 -46.83
C ALA A 183 -13.23 41.30 -45.85
N LYS A 184 -14.20 41.84 -45.11
CA LYS A 184 -15.01 41.10 -44.15
C LYS A 184 -15.86 40.00 -44.80
N LEU A 185 -16.42 40.25 -46.00
CA LEU A 185 -17.14 39.21 -46.75
C LEU A 185 -16.23 38.01 -47.08
N GLU A 186 -15.02 38.27 -47.56
CA GLU A 186 -14.06 37.20 -47.88
C GLU A 186 -13.57 36.49 -46.61
N GLU A 187 -13.30 37.21 -45.53
CA GLU A 187 -12.96 36.64 -44.21
C GLU A 187 -14.05 35.67 -43.75
N LEU A 188 -15.31 36.11 -43.72
CA LEU A 188 -16.41 35.29 -43.21
C LEU A 188 -16.75 34.11 -44.14
N LYS A 189 -16.58 34.25 -45.46
CA LYS A 189 -16.70 33.13 -46.40
C LYS A 189 -15.62 32.07 -46.14
N GLN A 190 -14.37 32.49 -45.91
CA GLN A 190 -13.28 31.58 -45.56
C GLN A 190 -13.51 30.91 -44.21
N LEU A 191 -13.93 31.67 -43.20
CA LEU A 191 -14.23 31.16 -41.87
C LEU A 191 -15.37 30.13 -41.92
N LEU A 192 -16.46 30.44 -42.62
CA LEU A 192 -17.58 29.51 -42.80
C LEU A 192 -17.13 28.21 -43.48
N ALA A 193 -16.29 28.30 -44.52
CA ALA A 193 -15.76 27.12 -45.21
C ALA A 193 -14.85 26.26 -44.30
N GLN A 194 -14.21 26.85 -43.29
CA GLN A 194 -13.41 26.10 -42.32
C GLN A 194 -14.28 25.36 -41.29
N ILE A 195 -15.40 25.95 -40.88
CA ILE A 195 -16.25 25.41 -39.79
C ILE A 195 -17.51 24.70 -40.28
N GLU A 196 -17.72 24.61 -41.60
CA GLU A 196 -19.01 24.16 -42.16
C GLU A 196 -19.39 22.74 -41.77
N SER A 197 -18.42 21.88 -41.46
CA SER A 197 -18.64 20.50 -41.00
C SER A 197 -18.97 20.40 -39.51
N GLU A 198 -18.73 21.46 -38.74
CA GLU A 198 -18.83 21.48 -37.28
C GLU A 198 -20.13 22.15 -36.81
N ILE A 199 -20.67 23.09 -37.60
CA ILE A 199 -21.90 23.82 -37.27
C ILE A 199 -23.17 23.10 -37.74
N ALA A 200 -24.29 23.39 -37.08
CA ALA A 200 -25.58 22.84 -37.49
C ALA A 200 -26.02 23.38 -38.86
N VAL A 201 -26.74 22.55 -39.65
CA VAL A 201 -27.24 22.92 -40.98
C VAL A 201 -28.11 24.18 -40.95
N GLU A 202 -28.92 24.35 -39.89
CA GLU A 202 -29.78 25.53 -39.70
C GLU A 202 -28.95 26.81 -39.50
N ASP A 203 -27.93 26.75 -38.64
CA ASP A 203 -27.02 27.89 -38.40
C ASP A 203 -26.23 28.21 -39.68
N LYS A 204 -25.72 27.19 -40.38
CA LYS A 204 -25.05 27.36 -41.69
C LYS A 204 -25.94 28.09 -42.69
N THR A 205 -27.19 27.65 -42.84
CA THR A 205 -28.15 28.25 -43.77
C THR A 205 -28.44 29.72 -43.41
N ALA A 206 -28.55 30.03 -42.12
CA ALA A 206 -28.76 31.40 -41.65
C ALA A 206 -27.55 32.30 -41.97
N VAL A 207 -26.33 31.81 -41.76
CA VAL A 207 -25.09 32.53 -42.10
C VAL A 207 -25.00 32.75 -43.62
N GLU A 208 -25.20 31.72 -44.43
CA GLU A 208 -25.17 31.81 -45.89
C GLU A 208 -26.18 32.84 -46.43
N ALA A 209 -27.38 32.88 -45.85
CA ALA A 209 -28.40 33.86 -46.21
C ALA A 209 -27.92 35.30 -45.92
N LYS A 210 -27.25 35.53 -44.78
CA LYS A 210 -26.69 36.84 -44.43
C LYS A 210 -25.51 37.23 -45.33
N LEU A 211 -24.60 36.31 -45.62
CA LEU A 211 -23.46 36.56 -46.52
C LEU A 211 -23.94 36.87 -47.95
N SER A 212 -24.95 36.14 -48.45
CA SER A 212 -25.55 36.40 -49.77
C SER A 212 -26.26 37.77 -49.81
N ALA A 213 -26.99 38.13 -48.76
CA ALA A 213 -27.62 39.45 -48.65
C ALA A 213 -26.57 40.57 -48.60
N ALA A 214 -25.46 40.36 -47.90
CA ALA A 214 -24.36 41.31 -47.84
C ALA A 214 -23.68 41.50 -49.21
N GLU A 215 -23.41 40.41 -49.92
CA GLU A 215 -22.82 40.44 -51.26
C GLU A 215 -23.69 41.23 -52.26
N ASN A 216 -25.01 41.03 -52.21
CA ASN A 216 -25.96 41.82 -53.00
C ASN A 216 -25.94 43.32 -52.62
N ALA A 217 -25.85 43.64 -51.32
CA ALA A 217 -25.76 45.02 -50.85
C ALA A 217 -24.46 45.71 -51.31
N ILE A 218 -23.33 44.99 -51.33
CA ILE A 218 -22.07 45.48 -51.93
C ILE A 218 -22.25 45.75 -53.42
N GLY A 219 -22.90 44.86 -54.16
CA GLY A 219 -23.21 45.06 -55.58
C GLY A 219 -24.08 46.29 -55.87
N GLN A 220 -24.94 46.66 -54.92
CA GLN A 220 -25.77 47.87 -54.95
C GLN A 220 -25.08 49.12 -54.39
N GLN A 221 -23.79 49.03 -54.04
CA GLN A 221 -23.02 50.10 -53.39
C GLN A 221 -23.60 50.57 -52.03
N ASN A 222 -24.42 49.72 -51.38
CA ASN A 222 -24.96 49.98 -50.05
C ASN A 222 -24.05 49.34 -48.98
N TYR A 223 -22.85 49.90 -48.83
CA TYR A 223 -21.80 49.33 -47.97
C TYR A 223 -22.15 49.36 -46.47
N ALA A 224 -22.97 50.31 -46.02
CA ALA A 224 -23.47 50.33 -44.65
C ALA A 224 -24.36 49.11 -44.38
N SER A 225 -25.35 48.85 -45.24
CA SER A 225 -26.20 47.66 -45.10
C SER A 225 -25.40 46.37 -45.24
N ALA A 226 -24.40 46.32 -46.13
CA ALA A 226 -23.52 45.17 -46.27
C ALA A 226 -22.74 44.91 -44.97
N MET A 227 -22.11 45.93 -44.41
CA MET A 227 -21.33 45.80 -43.18
C MET A 227 -22.17 45.34 -42.00
N GLN A 228 -23.39 45.86 -41.85
CA GLN A 228 -24.31 45.40 -40.81
C GLN A 228 -24.64 43.90 -40.96
N LEU A 229 -24.97 43.45 -42.18
CA LEU A 229 -25.26 42.04 -42.46
C LEU A 229 -24.05 41.13 -42.21
N LEU A 230 -22.83 41.60 -42.50
CA LEU A 230 -21.59 40.87 -42.25
C LEU A 230 -21.31 40.72 -40.75
N LEU A 231 -21.46 41.78 -39.97
CA LEU A 231 -21.28 41.70 -38.52
C LEU A 231 -22.35 40.83 -37.85
N GLU A 232 -23.60 40.87 -38.34
CA GLU A 232 -24.65 39.92 -37.93
C GLU A 232 -24.30 38.47 -38.31
N ALA A 233 -23.68 38.24 -39.47
CA ALA A 233 -23.21 36.91 -39.88
C ALA A 233 -22.06 36.41 -39.00
N GLU A 234 -21.14 37.30 -38.59
CA GLU A 234 -20.07 36.99 -37.64
C GLU A 234 -20.63 36.57 -36.28
N ASP A 235 -21.64 37.27 -35.75
CA ASP A 235 -22.31 36.91 -34.50
C ASP A 235 -22.97 35.52 -34.58
N LEU A 236 -23.60 35.20 -35.73
CA LEU A 236 -24.17 33.88 -35.98
C LEU A 236 -23.09 32.80 -36.05
N ILE A 237 -21.97 33.06 -36.73
CA ILE A 237 -20.83 32.13 -36.80
C ILE A 237 -20.29 31.85 -35.39
N ARG A 238 -20.04 32.90 -34.60
CA ARG A 238 -19.52 32.78 -33.23
C ARG A 238 -20.45 31.96 -32.34
N SER A 239 -21.75 32.26 -32.36
CA SER A 239 -22.75 31.48 -31.61
C SER A 239 -22.81 30.03 -32.08
N ALA A 240 -22.67 29.77 -33.38
CA ALA A 240 -22.66 28.41 -33.91
C ALA A 240 -21.42 27.62 -33.47
N GLN A 241 -20.25 28.27 -33.41
CA GLN A 241 -19.02 27.68 -32.88
C GLN A 241 -19.12 27.36 -31.39
N GLU A 242 -19.68 28.27 -30.58
CA GLU A 242 -19.92 28.01 -29.14
C GLU A 242 -20.83 26.80 -28.95
N LYS A 243 -21.97 26.74 -29.66
CA LYS A 243 -22.86 25.58 -29.62
C LYS A 243 -22.18 24.29 -30.10
N ALA A 244 -21.29 24.37 -31.09
CA ALA A 244 -20.54 23.21 -31.58
C ALA A 244 -19.54 22.71 -30.52
N LEU A 245 -18.84 23.64 -29.85
CA LEU A 245 -17.94 23.33 -28.75
C LEU A 245 -18.69 22.68 -27.57
N ASP A 246 -19.83 23.23 -27.17
CA ASP A 246 -20.69 22.66 -26.13
C ASP A 246 -21.11 21.23 -26.48
N ARG A 247 -21.51 20.99 -27.74
CA ARG A 247 -21.85 19.65 -28.22
C ARG A 247 -20.66 18.69 -28.16
N LEU A 248 -19.46 19.13 -28.53
CA LEU A 248 -18.25 18.31 -28.44
C LEU A 248 -17.90 17.96 -26.99
N GLN A 249 -18.03 18.92 -26.06
CA GLN A 249 -17.83 18.68 -24.63
C GLN A 249 -18.84 17.67 -24.09
N LEU A 250 -20.13 17.87 -24.39
CA LEU A 250 -21.19 16.93 -24.00
C LEU A 250 -20.99 15.53 -24.60
N ALA A 251 -20.52 15.44 -25.84
CA ALA A 251 -20.19 14.17 -26.48
C ALA A 251 -19.04 13.46 -25.76
N ALA A 252 -17.97 14.18 -25.43
CA ALA A 252 -16.83 13.63 -24.69
C ALA A 252 -17.22 13.17 -23.28
N GLU A 253 -18.05 13.94 -22.57
CA GLU A 253 -18.61 13.53 -21.28
C GLU A 253 -19.46 12.26 -21.41
N ALA A 254 -20.35 12.20 -22.42
CA ALA A 254 -21.21 11.05 -22.65
C ALA A 254 -20.40 9.78 -22.96
N GLU A 255 -19.33 9.89 -23.73
CA GLU A 255 -18.43 8.78 -24.03
C GLU A 255 -17.67 8.30 -22.79
N ASN A 256 -17.20 9.23 -21.94
CA ASN A 256 -16.56 8.90 -20.66
C ASN A 256 -17.52 8.15 -19.72
N GLU A 257 -18.75 8.63 -19.55
CA GLU A 257 -19.77 7.98 -18.73
C GLU A 257 -20.16 6.59 -19.28
N LEU A 258 -20.18 6.44 -20.62
CA LEU A 258 -20.47 5.16 -21.27
C LEU A 258 -19.35 4.15 -21.00
N ASN A 259 -18.09 4.58 -21.12
CA ASN A 259 -16.93 3.73 -20.83
C ASN A 259 -16.91 3.30 -19.36
N LEU A 260 -17.27 4.19 -18.43
CA LEU A 260 -17.45 3.85 -17.02
C LEU A 260 -18.54 2.79 -16.83
N ALA A 261 -19.71 2.97 -17.45
CA ALA A 261 -20.82 2.02 -17.36
C ALA A 261 -20.43 0.63 -17.87
N ILE A 262 -19.72 0.55 -19.00
CA ILE A 262 -19.21 -0.71 -19.57
C ILE A 262 -18.25 -1.39 -18.58
N SER A 263 -17.32 -0.64 -18.00
CA SER A 263 -16.36 -1.16 -17.03
C SER A 263 -17.04 -1.72 -15.77
N LEU A 264 -17.98 -0.97 -15.18
CA LEU A 264 -18.73 -1.40 -14.00
C LEU A 264 -19.60 -2.62 -14.30
N THR A 265 -20.21 -2.67 -15.49
CA THR A 265 -21.01 -3.83 -15.95
C THR A 265 -20.16 -5.10 -16.06
N ALA A 266 -18.94 -4.99 -16.58
CA ALA A 266 -18.01 -6.11 -16.66
C ALA A 266 -17.60 -6.62 -15.27
N GLN A 267 -17.37 -5.71 -14.31
CA GLN A 267 -17.07 -6.09 -12.92
C GLN A 267 -18.25 -6.80 -12.26
N LEU A 268 -19.47 -6.31 -12.43
CA LEU A 268 -20.68 -6.95 -11.93
C LEU A 268 -20.86 -8.35 -12.49
N ARG A 269 -20.56 -8.55 -13.79
CA ARG A 269 -20.58 -9.88 -14.40
C ARG A 269 -19.55 -10.82 -13.75
N ASN A 270 -18.33 -10.35 -13.53
CA ASN A 270 -17.30 -11.14 -12.86
C ASN A 270 -17.72 -11.50 -11.43
N ALA A 271 -18.25 -10.53 -10.67
CA ALA A 271 -18.78 -10.75 -9.32
C ALA A 271 -19.94 -11.76 -9.32
N SER A 272 -20.88 -11.67 -10.27
CA SER A 272 -21.98 -12.64 -10.40
C SER A 272 -21.47 -14.05 -10.69
N THR A 273 -20.43 -14.19 -11.52
CA THR A 273 -19.80 -15.47 -11.84
C THR A 273 -19.11 -16.07 -10.62
N ALA A 274 -18.42 -15.24 -9.84
CA ALA A 274 -17.80 -15.65 -8.58
C ALA A 274 -18.85 -16.10 -7.54
N LEU A 275 -19.98 -15.40 -7.43
CA LEU A 275 -21.10 -15.80 -6.56
C LEU A 275 -21.71 -17.14 -6.97
N LEU A 276 -21.87 -17.39 -8.29
CA LEU A 276 -22.34 -18.69 -8.78
C LEU A 276 -21.38 -19.81 -8.41
N ALA A 277 -20.08 -19.61 -8.57
CA ALA A 277 -19.06 -20.58 -8.17
C ALA A 277 -19.11 -20.89 -6.66
N LYS A 278 -19.49 -19.91 -5.85
CA LYS A 278 -19.66 -20.01 -4.38
C LYS A 278 -21.03 -20.53 -3.94
N GLY A 279 -21.94 -20.83 -4.87
CA GLY A 279 -23.29 -21.34 -4.57
C GLY A 279 -24.31 -20.28 -4.11
N SER A 280 -23.96 -19.00 -4.15
CA SER A 280 -24.81 -17.86 -3.77
C SER A 280 -25.77 -17.46 -4.90
N VAL A 281 -26.61 -18.40 -5.35
CA VAL A 281 -27.44 -18.27 -6.56
C VAL A 281 -28.39 -17.05 -6.51
N GLY A 282 -28.99 -16.77 -5.36
CA GLY A 282 -29.93 -15.64 -5.22
C GLY A 282 -29.26 -14.28 -5.48
N GLN A 283 -28.12 -14.03 -4.85
CA GLN A 283 -27.35 -12.79 -5.03
C GLN A 283 -26.78 -12.70 -6.46
N ALA A 284 -26.27 -13.82 -7.00
CA ALA A 284 -25.77 -13.86 -8.36
C ALA A 284 -26.84 -13.47 -9.38
N ASN A 285 -28.07 -13.98 -9.23
CA ASN A 285 -29.19 -13.66 -10.11
C ASN A 285 -29.56 -12.18 -10.04
N SER A 286 -29.58 -11.58 -8.85
CA SER A 286 -29.83 -10.14 -8.70
C SER A 286 -28.79 -9.28 -9.43
N LEU A 287 -27.50 -9.64 -9.35
CA LEU A 287 -26.46 -8.94 -10.10
C LEU A 287 -26.59 -9.17 -11.61
N LEU A 288 -26.93 -10.38 -12.03
CA LEU A 288 -27.07 -10.72 -13.45
C LEU A 288 -28.23 -9.97 -14.12
N GLU A 289 -29.35 -9.76 -13.41
CA GLU A 289 -30.45 -8.92 -13.91
C GLU A 289 -30.01 -7.46 -14.09
N LEU A 290 -29.24 -6.91 -13.14
CA LEU A 290 -28.70 -5.57 -13.28
C LEU A 290 -27.69 -5.46 -14.45
N VAL A 291 -26.88 -6.51 -14.68
CA VAL A 291 -25.98 -6.58 -15.84
C VAL A 291 -26.77 -6.53 -17.15
N LYS A 292 -27.86 -7.31 -17.28
CA LYS A 292 -28.69 -7.29 -18.49
C LYS A 292 -29.32 -5.91 -18.74
N GLU A 293 -29.79 -5.27 -17.67
CA GLU A 293 -30.32 -3.90 -17.75
C GLU A 293 -29.24 -2.92 -18.22
N ALA A 294 -28.04 -3.00 -17.65
CA ALA A 294 -26.90 -2.16 -18.02
C ALA A 294 -26.46 -2.37 -19.48
N GLU A 295 -26.44 -3.61 -19.96
CA GLU A 295 -26.15 -3.91 -21.38
C GLU A 295 -27.19 -3.29 -22.30
N SER A 296 -28.48 -3.38 -21.95
CA SER A 296 -29.53 -2.75 -22.73
C SER A 296 -29.39 -1.22 -22.77
N ILE A 297 -29.08 -0.58 -21.63
CA ILE A 297 -28.93 0.88 -21.54
C ILE A 297 -27.67 1.34 -22.29
N THR A 298 -26.55 0.63 -22.18
CA THR A 298 -25.30 1.00 -22.87
C THR A 298 -25.43 0.89 -24.40
N VAL A 299 -26.18 -0.08 -24.92
CA VAL A 299 -26.51 -0.17 -26.36
C VAL A 299 -27.36 1.03 -26.79
N ARG A 300 -28.40 1.38 -26.03
CA ARG A 300 -29.24 2.54 -26.32
C ARG A 300 -28.46 3.86 -26.23
N ALA A 301 -27.57 3.98 -25.26
CA ALA A 301 -26.71 5.15 -25.08
C ALA A 301 -25.81 5.37 -26.31
N ARG A 302 -25.22 4.33 -26.90
CA ARG A 302 -24.46 4.45 -28.16
C ARG A 302 -25.32 5.01 -29.30
N GLN A 303 -26.54 4.51 -29.47
CA GLN A 303 -27.46 4.98 -30.50
C GLN A 303 -27.83 6.46 -30.31
N LEU A 304 -28.02 6.88 -29.05
CA LEU A 304 -28.34 8.27 -28.73
C LEU A 304 -27.11 9.20 -28.88
N ILE A 305 -25.90 8.73 -28.59
CA ILE A 305 -24.65 9.47 -28.87
C ILE A 305 -24.49 9.69 -30.38
N GLU A 306 -24.72 8.64 -31.18
CA GLU A 306 -24.70 8.73 -32.65
C GLU A 306 -25.80 9.68 -33.18
N ALA A 307 -26.94 9.76 -32.48
CA ALA A 307 -28.03 10.67 -32.80
C ALA A 307 -27.82 12.12 -32.27
N GLY A 308 -26.78 12.37 -31.47
CA GLY A 308 -26.48 13.68 -30.89
C GLY A 308 -27.32 14.07 -29.66
N ASP A 309 -28.06 13.14 -29.06
CA ASP A 309 -28.89 13.39 -27.86
C ASP A 309 -28.07 13.16 -26.56
N TYR A 310 -27.04 13.99 -26.37
CA TYR A 310 -26.09 13.83 -25.27
C TYR A 310 -26.71 14.09 -23.88
N THR A 311 -27.68 15.00 -23.78
CA THR A 311 -28.34 15.33 -22.51
C THR A 311 -29.12 14.13 -21.95
N THR A 312 -29.87 13.44 -22.81
CA THR A 312 -30.61 12.25 -22.40
C THR A 312 -29.64 11.14 -22.01
N VAL A 313 -28.60 10.90 -22.83
CA VAL A 313 -27.56 9.90 -22.56
C VAL A 313 -26.88 10.12 -21.22
N LEU A 314 -26.42 11.33 -20.94
CA LEU A 314 -25.75 11.65 -19.69
C LEU A 314 -26.63 11.39 -18.48
N SER A 315 -27.93 11.73 -18.57
CA SER A 315 -28.88 11.45 -17.49
C SER A 315 -29.08 9.96 -17.24
N GLU A 316 -29.21 9.15 -18.30
CA GLU A 316 -29.40 7.69 -18.19
C GLU A 316 -28.12 7.00 -17.68
N LEU A 317 -26.95 7.38 -18.20
CA LEU A 317 -25.68 6.78 -17.81
C LEU A 317 -25.27 7.13 -16.38
N ARG A 318 -25.45 8.37 -15.92
CA ARG A 318 -25.17 8.75 -14.53
C ARG A 318 -26.05 7.99 -13.54
N ALA A 319 -27.34 7.83 -13.86
CA ALA A 319 -28.25 7.05 -13.03
C ALA A 319 -27.88 5.56 -13.02
N LEU A 320 -27.47 5.00 -14.17
CA LEU A 320 -26.98 3.63 -14.27
C LEU A 320 -25.69 3.45 -13.46
N ASN A 321 -24.68 4.30 -13.65
CA ASN A 321 -23.39 4.24 -12.96
C ASN A 321 -23.57 4.27 -11.44
N ALA A 322 -24.44 5.13 -10.92
CA ALA A 322 -24.76 5.16 -9.48
C ALA A 322 -25.33 3.82 -8.98
N ARG A 323 -26.24 3.19 -9.73
CA ARG A 323 -26.82 1.88 -9.38
C ARG A 323 -25.77 0.76 -9.45
N LEU A 324 -24.94 0.74 -10.50
CA LEU A 324 -23.89 -0.26 -10.66
C LEU A 324 -22.85 -0.15 -9.54
N SER A 325 -22.40 1.06 -9.21
CA SER A 325 -21.47 1.29 -8.10
C SER A 325 -22.04 0.84 -6.76
N THR A 326 -23.31 1.13 -6.49
CA THR A 326 -23.98 0.70 -5.24
C THR A 326 -24.02 -0.83 -5.15
N ALA A 327 -24.37 -1.52 -6.24
CA ALA A 327 -24.41 -2.99 -6.25
C ALA A 327 -23.02 -3.63 -6.07
N LEU A 328 -21.97 -3.02 -6.62
CA LEU A 328 -20.59 -3.45 -6.41
C LEU A 328 -20.11 -3.22 -4.98
N GLU A 329 -20.47 -2.08 -4.37
CA GLU A 329 -20.17 -1.76 -2.98
C GLU A 329 -20.80 -2.78 -2.04
N ASP A 330 -22.09 -3.06 -2.22
CA ASP A 330 -22.83 -4.04 -1.41
C ASP A 330 -22.19 -5.43 -1.51
N TYR A 331 -21.85 -5.88 -2.73
CA TYR A 331 -21.15 -7.16 -2.92
C TYR A 331 -19.79 -7.17 -2.23
N ALA A 332 -18.95 -6.15 -2.47
CA ALA A 332 -17.60 -6.09 -1.94
C ALA A 332 -17.61 -6.08 -0.40
N ARG A 333 -18.60 -5.41 0.22
CA ARG A 333 -18.76 -5.40 1.67
C ARG A 333 -19.14 -6.76 2.23
N VAL A 334 -20.11 -7.44 1.60
CA VAL A 334 -20.51 -8.80 2.01
C VAL A 334 -19.34 -9.77 1.88
N GLU A 335 -18.57 -9.67 0.80
CA GLU A 335 -17.41 -10.53 0.56
C GLU A 335 -16.28 -10.25 1.55
N LEU A 336 -16.01 -8.97 1.87
CA LEU A 336 -15.06 -8.59 2.91
C LEU A 336 -15.48 -9.13 4.28
N GLU A 337 -16.74 -8.96 4.67
CA GLU A 337 -17.28 -9.47 5.95
C GLU A 337 -17.13 -10.99 6.04
N ARG A 338 -17.39 -11.72 4.95
CA ARG A 338 -17.17 -13.17 4.87
C ARG A 338 -15.70 -13.54 5.08
N LEU A 339 -14.79 -12.92 4.34
CA LEU A 339 -13.36 -13.25 4.41
C LEU A 339 -12.72 -12.83 5.75
N LEU A 340 -13.19 -11.72 6.35
CA LEU A 340 -12.79 -11.34 7.71
C LEU A 340 -13.22 -12.40 8.72
N LYS A 341 -14.46 -12.87 8.63
CA LYS A 341 -14.94 -13.95 9.49
C LYS A 341 -14.15 -15.24 9.30
N GLU A 342 -13.84 -15.62 8.05
CA GLU A 342 -13.01 -16.81 7.78
C GLU A 342 -11.59 -16.66 8.32
N CYS A 343 -11.01 -15.46 8.23
CA CYS A 343 -9.70 -15.17 8.84
C CYS A 343 -9.75 -15.24 10.38
N ASP A 344 -10.82 -14.72 10.99
CA ASP A 344 -11.03 -14.78 12.44
C ASP A 344 -11.23 -16.22 12.93
N ASP A 345 -12.08 -17.00 12.22
CA ASP A 345 -12.34 -18.42 12.48
C ASP A 345 -11.06 -19.26 12.31
N ALA A 346 -10.17 -18.88 11.38
CA ALA A 346 -8.87 -19.52 11.17
C ALA A 346 -7.82 -19.16 12.23
N GLY A 347 -8.01 -18.09 13.02
CA GLY A 347 -7.10 -17.69 14.08
C GLY A 347 -5.65 -17.51 13.60
N ASP A 348 -4.73 -18.31 14.17
CA ASP A 348 -3.31 -18.31 13.81
C ASP A 348 -3.02 -18.88 12.41
N ALA A 349 -3.96 -19.60 11.81
CA ALA A 349 -3.85 -20.07 10.43
C ALA A 349 -4.14 -18.97 9.40
N CYS A 350 -4.67 -17.81 9.82
CA CYS A 350 -4.78 -16.64 8.95
C CYS A 350 -3.45 -15.88 8.90
N SER A 351 -2.78 -15.91 7.74
CA SER A 351 -1.47 -15.26 7.57
C SER A 351 -1.54 -13.73 7.71
N ALA A 352 -0.43 -13.12 8.14
CA ALA A 352 -0.32 -11.66 8.21
C ALA A 352 -0.57 -10.98 6.86
N GLN A 353 -0.15 -11.62 5.76
CA GLN A 353 -0.38 -11.14 4.40
C GLN A 353 -1.87 -11.18 4.02
N ALA A 354 -2.62 -12.20 4.45
CA ALA A 354 -4.07 -12.24 4.26
C ALA A 354 -4.77 -11.10 5.03
N ARG A 355 -4.36 -10.85 6.29
CA ARG A 355 -4.89 -9.73 7.10
C ARG A 355 -4.61 -8.36 6.47
N GLU A 356 -3.39 -8.16 5.97
CA GLU A 356 -3.02 -6.92 5.27
C GLU A 356 -3.84 -6.72 3.99
N ALA A 357 -4.02 -7.78 3.20
CA ALA A 357 -4.85 -7.73 1.99
C ALA A 357 -6.32 -7.39 2.31
N LEU A 358 -6.89 -7.93 3.41
CA LEU A 358 -8.24 -7.60 3.86
C LEU A 358 -8.37 -6.15 4.34
N GLN A 359 -7.37 -5.62 5.06
CA GLN A 359 -7.35 -4.22 5.46
C GLN A 359 -7.23 -3.28 4.26
N LYS A 360 -6.40 -3.64 3.27
CA LYS A 360 -6.28 -2.91 2.01
C LYS A 360 -7.62 -2.89 1.27
N ALA A 361 -8.29 -4.04 1.15
CA ALA A 361 -9.61 -4.14 0.55
C ALA A 361 -10.63 -3.23 1.26
N ALA A 362 -10.66 -3.22 2.60
CA ALA A 362 -11.55 -2.35 3.37
C ALA A 362 -11.32 -0.85 3.07
N GLY A 363 -10.05 -0.42 2.99
CA GLY A 363 -9.70 0.95 2.64
C GLY A 363 -10.13 1.32 1.21
N LEU A 364 -9.96 0.40 0.26
CA LEU A 364 -10.35 0.61 -1.14
C LEU A 364 -11.87 0.66 -1.32
N ILE A 365 -12.64 -0.17 -0.60
CA ILE A 365 -14.10 -0.10 -0.57
C ILE A 365 -14.56 1.26 -0.02
N ALA A 366 -14.01 1.70 1.11
CA ALA A 366 -14.34 3.00 1.70
C ALA A 366 -13.98 4.17 0.76
N GLY A 367 -12.91 4.04 -0.02
CA GLY A 367 -12.49 4.99 -1.04
C GLY A 367 -13.23 4.86 -2.38
N ARG A 368 -14.20 3.94 -2.51
CA ARG A 368 -14.92 3.62 -3.76
C ARG A 368 -14.02 3.21 -4.93
N ALA A 369 -12.83 2.72 -4.64
CA ALA A 369 -11.88 2.16 -5.60
C ALA A 369 -12.17 0.66 -5.82
N PHE A 370 -13.36 0.36 -6.35
CA PHE A 370 -13.89 -1.00 -6.36
C PHE A 370 -13.02 -1.99 -7.13
N LEU A 371 -12.49 -1.61 -8.30
CA LEU A 371 -11.59 -2.47 -9.09
C LEU A 371 -10.42 -3.02 -8.25
N ASP A 372 -9.70 -2.12 -7.58
CA ASP A 372 -8.56 -2.50 -6.76
C ASP A 372 -9.01 -3.28 -5.51
N ALA A 373 -10.20 -2.98 -4.99
CA ALA A 373 -10.77 -3.70 -3.85
C ALA A 373 -11.06 -5.16 -4.20
N PHE A 374 -11.61 -5.45 -5.39
CA PHE A 374 -11.86 -6.82 -5.84
C PHE A 374 -10.57 -7.63 -5.99
N ASP A 375 -9.52 -7.03 -6.55
CA ASP A 375 -8.21 -7.68 -6.66
C ASP A 375 -7.62 -7.98 -5.28
N ALA A 376 -7.74 -7.03 -4.33
CA ALA A 376 -7.30 -7.24 -2.95
C ALA A 376 -8.10 -8.34 -2.23
N LEU A 377 -9.43 -8.41 -2.44
CA LEU A 377 -10.27 -9.49 -1.89
C LEU A 377 -9.90 -10.86 -2.48
N SER A 378 -9.68 -10.94 -3.80
CA SER A 378 -9.25 -12.19 -4.45
C SER A 378 -7.87 -12.63 -3.96
N GLN A 379 -6.95 -11.70 -3.76
CA GLN A 379 -5.64 -11.99 -3.18
C GLN A 379 -5.75 -12.51 -1.74
N ALA A 380 -6.58 -11.86 -0.91
CA ALA A 380 -6.83 -12.30 0.46
C ALA A 380 -7.41 -13.73 0.50
N GLU A 381 -8.38 -14.03 -0.35
CA GLU A 381 -8.99 -15.37 -0.46
C GLU A 381 -7.95 -16.44 -0.85
N LYS A 382 -7.09 -16.16 -1.82
CA LYS A 382 -5.99 -17.07 -2.21
C LYS A 382 -5.03 -17.33 -1.04
N LEU A 383 -4.63 -16.26 -0.34
CA LEU A 383 -3.71 -16.35 0.79
C LEU A 383 -4.31 -17.13 1.96
N LEU A 384 -5.61 -16.95 2.24
CA LEU A 384 -6.35 -17.72 3.25
C LEU A 384 -6.40 -19.21 2.91
N THR A 385 -6.69 -19.53 1.65
CA THR A 385 -6.78 -20.93 1.19
C THR A 385 -5.42 -21.62 1.25
N GLN A 386 -4.36 -20.91 0.84
CA GLN A 386 -2.99 -21.41 0.90
C GLN A 386 -2.52 -21.63 2.34
N SER A 387 -2.74 -20.65 3.23
CA SER A 387 -2.30 -20.77 4.62
C SER A 387 -3.04 -21.86 5.38
N ALA A 388 -4.33 -22.09 5.08
CA ALA A 388 -5.08 -23.21 5.65
C ALA A 388 -4.48 -24.57 5.24
N GLY A 389 -4.11 -24.76 3.97
CA GLY A 389 -3.48 -25.99 3.49
C GLY A 389 -2.08 -26.22 4.08
N GLU A 390 -1.27 -25.17 4.19
CA GLU A 390 0.04 -25.23 4.84
C GLU A 390 -0.08 -25.55 6.35
N PHE A 391 -1.07 -24.97 7.03
CA PHE A 391 -1.31 -25.25 8.44
C PHE A 391 -1.78 -26.69 8.69
N GLU A 392 -2.66 -27.24 7.83
CA GLU A 392 -3.08 -28.65 7.94
C GLU A 392 -1.94 -29.64 7.70
N THR A 393 -1.07 -29.35 6.73
CA THR A 393 0.11 -30.20 6.45
C THR A 393 1.11 -30.15 7.60
N GLU A 394 1.42 -28.96 8.13
CA GLU A 394 2.26 -28.82 9.33
C GLU A 394 1.63 -29.52 10.54
N ARG A 395 0.30 -29.39 10.72
CA ARG A 395 -0.43 -30.06 11.79
C ARG A 395 -0.35 -31.58 11.71
N THR A 396 -0.46 -32.12 10.50
CA THR A 396 -0.35 -33.57 10.27
C THR A 396 1.09 -34.06 10.53
N ALA A 397 2.10 -33.33 10.07
CA ALA A 397 3.51 -33.64 10.29
C ALA A 397 3.88 -33.62 11.79
N LYS A 398 3.45 -32.58 12.53
CA LYS A 398 3.61 -32.50 13.98
C LYS A 398 2.92 -33.65 14.70
N LYS A 399 1.69 -34.01 14.33
CA LYS A 399 0.98 -35.19 14.90
C LYS A 399 1.71 -36.50 14.64
N SER A 400 2.30 -36.67 13.45
CA SER A 400 3.06 -37.88 13.11
C SER A 400 4.37 -37.98 13.90
N LEU A 401 5.14 -36.88 13.99
CA LEU A 401 6.30 -36.79 14.87
C LEU A 401 5.93 -37.02 16.33
N MET A 402 4.74 -36.59 16.70
CA MET A 402 4.26 -36.85 18.03
C MET A 402 4.12 -38.37 18.26
N GLN A 403 3.39 -39.06 17.42
CA GLN A 403 3.17 -40.51 17.59
C GLN A 403 4.47 -41.33 17.68
N SER A 404 5.57 -40.88 17.06
CA SER A 404 6.87 -41.57 17.11
C SER A 404 7.74 -41.19 18.32
N PHE A 405 7.50 -40.06 18.97
CA PHE A 405 8.34 -39.58 20.08
C PHE A 405 8.42 -40.54 21.29
N PRO A 406 7.34 -41.18 21.78
CA PRO A 406 7.44 -42.10 22.92
C PRO A 406 8.38 -43.28 22.68
N GLN A 407 8.34 -43.86 21.47
CA GLN A 407 9.24 -44.95 21.10
C GLN A 407 10.70 -44.47 21.01
N PHE A 408 10.90 -43.28 20.44
CA PHE A 408 12.23 -42.68 20.34
C PHE A 408 12.81 -42.31 21.72
N LYS A 409 11.98 -41.74 22.61
CA LYS A 409 12.33 -41.47 24.00
C LYS A 409 12.79 -42.75 24.71
N GLN A 410 12.02 -43.84 24.60
CA GLN A 410 12.40 -45.12 25.19
C GLN A 410 13.75 -45.61 24.68
N SER A 411 14.00 -45.52 23.37
CA SER A 411 15.29 -45.90 22.77
C SER A 411 16.48 -45.11 23.32
N VAL A 412 16.30 -43.83 23.66
CA VAL A 412 17.34 -43.01 24.28
C VAL A 412 17.53 -43.39 25.75
N GLU A 413 16.45 -43.61 26.49
CA GLU A 413 16.48 -44.07 27.88
C GLU A 413 17.16 -45.43 28.02
N ASP A 414 16.90 -46.36 27.10
CA ASP A 414 17.56 -47.67 27.03
C ASP A 414 19.07 -47.54 26.80
N ALA A 415 19.49 -46.62 25.91
CA ALA A 415 20.92 -46.36 25.66
C ALA A 415 21.61 -45.77 26.90
N ILE A 416 20.93 -44.87 27.63
CA ILE A 416 21.42 -44.30 28.88
C ILE A 416 21.54 -45.40 29.96
N ALA A 417 20.54 -46.27 30.09
CA ALA A 417 20.55 -47.36 31.05
C ALA A 417 21.69 -48.35 30.76
N ALA A 418 21.88 -48.71 29.49
CA ALA A 418 22.99 -49.59 29.07
C ALA A 418 24.36 -48.95 29.35
N PHE A 419 24.50 -47.64 29.19
CA PHE A 419 25.71 -46.91 29.55
C PHE A 419 25.96 -46.92 31.06
N ASP A 420 24.93 -46.69 31.88
CA ASP A 420 25.05 -46.74 33.33
C ASP A 420 25.42 -48.13 33.84
N GLU A 421 24.86 -49.19 33.24
CA GLU A 421 25.20 -50.58 33.55
C GLU A 421 26.65 -50.90 33.15
N ALA A 422 27.06 -50.53 31.93
CA ALA A 422 28.40 -50.75 31.39
C ALA A 422 29.53 -50.10 32.20
N PHE A 423 29.22 -48.97 32.85
CA PHE A 423 30.16 -48.21 33.65
C PHE A 423 29.83 -48.22 35.16
N SER A 424 28.98 -49.15 35.60
CA SER A 424 28.69 -49.35 37.02
C SER A 424 29.89 -49.97 37.72
N VAL A 425 30.49 -49.32 38.72
CA VAL A 425 31.73 -49.83 39.32
C VAL A 425 31.65 -49.88 40.85
N PRO A 426 32.30 -50.87 41.49
CA PRO A 426 32.59 -50.83 42.92
C PRO A 426 33.38 -49.57 43.30
N GLN A 427 33.29 -49.16 44.57
CA GLN A 427 33.87 -47.90 45.06
C GLN A 427 35.38 -47.78 44.77
N GLU A 428 36.10 -48.90 44.80
CA GLU A 428 37.55 -48.99 44.57
C GLU A 428 37.96 -48.60 43.14
N LEU A 429 37.07 -48.81 42.14
CA LEU A 429 37.35 -48.55 40.72
C LEU A 429 36.78 -47.21 40.22
N VAL A 430 36.14 -46.42 41.08
CA VAL A 430 35.56 -45.11 40.72
C VAL A 430 36.61 -44.15 40.17
N GLY A 431 37.81 -44.15 40.75
CA GLY A 431 38.91 -43.29 40.33
C GLY A 431 39.44 -43.63 38.94
N GLU A 432 39.45 -44.93 38.59
CA GLU A 432 39.88 -45.40 37.27
C GLU A 432 38.82 -45.13 36.20
N ARG A 433 37.54 -45.38 36.51
CA ARG A 433 36.42 -45.04 35.64
C ARG A 433 36.44 -43.57 35.24
N ARG A 434 36.68 -42.66 36.19
CA ARG A 434 36.73 -41.22 35.92
C ARG A 434 37.86 -40.81 34.96
N LYS A 435 38.93 -41.62 34.85
CA LYS A 435 40.04 -41.38 33.91
C LYS A 435 39.78 -41.97 32.52
N SER A 436 38.74 -42.81 32.38
CA SER A 436 38.36 -43.42 31.11
C SER A 436 37.76 -42.38 30.16
N LEU A 437 38.36 -42.22 28.98
CA LEU A 437 37.88 -41.30 27.95
C LEU A 437 36.46 -41.68 27.45
N PRO A 438 36.16 -42.97 27.16
CA PRO A 438 34.79 -43.40 26.85
C PRO A 438 33.75 -43.01 27.91
N PHE A 439 34.12 -43.07 29.19
CA PHE A 439 33.22 -42.67 30.28
C PHE A 439 33.03 -41.14 30.31
N GLN A 440 34.08 -40.34 30.14
CA GLN A 440 33.99 -38.88 30.14
C GLN A 440 33.12 -38.37 28.98
N GLU A 441 33.39 -38.86 27.76
CA GLU A 441 32.65 -38.47 26.55
C GLU A 441 31.20 -38.95 26.62
N GLY A 442 30.98 -40.21 27.01
CA GLY A 442 29.63 -40.78 27.16
C GLY A 442 28.84 -40.10 28.28
N SER A 443 29.47 -39.69 29.38
CA SER A 443 28.80 -38.94 30.45
C SER A 443 28.36 -37.55 29.99
N VAL A 444 29.12 -36.86 29.13
CA VAL A 444 28.72 -35.57 28.55
C VAL A 444 27.52 -35.77 27.61
N ALA A 445 27.58 -36.78 26.73
CA ALA A 445 26.48 -37.12 25.83
C ALA A 445 25.21 -37.50 26.61
N LYS A 446 25.34 -38.30 27.67
CA LYS A 446 24.25 -38.65 28.60
C LYS A 446 23.62 -37.42 29.22
N THR A 447 24.40 -36.53 29.85
CA THR A 447 23.84 -35.31 30.49
C THR A 447 23.13 -34.40 29.49
N ASN A 448 23.64 -34.29 28.26
CA ASN A 448 22.98 -33.52 27.21
C ASN A 448 21.68 -34.19 26.73
N ALA A 449 21.68 -35.51 26.58
CA ALA A 449 20.48 -36.29 26.26
C ALA A 449 19.41 -36.14 27.34
N GLU A 450 19.75 -36.29 28.62
CA GLU A 450 18.81 -36.13 29.75
C GLU A 450 18.20 -34.72 29.80
N ARG A 451 19.03 -33.68 29.57
CA ARG A 451 18.54 -32.29 29.53
C ARG A 451 17.57 -32.07 28.37
N LEU A 452 17.90 -32.59 27.18
CA LEU A 452 17.07 -32.43 26.00
C LEU A 452 15.79 -33.26 26.09
N LEU A 453 15.84 -34.47 26.65
CA LEU A 453 14.68 -35.30 26.98
C LEU A 453 13.73 -34.58 27.94
N LYS A 454 14.25 -33.94 28.99
CA LYS A 454 13.43 -33.16 29.91
C LYS A 454 12.73 -32.00 29.19
N LYS A 455 13.48 -31.22 28.40
CA LYS A 455 12.94 -30.10 27.63
C LYS A 455 11.86 -30.56 26.64
N LEU A 456 12.11 -31.64 25.91
CA LEU A 456 11.13 -32.21 24.97
C LEU A 456 9.95 -32.83 25.69
N GLY A 457 10.13 -33.38 26.90
CA GLY A 457 9.05 -33.85 27.77
C GLY A 457 8.12 -32.73 28.23
N ASP A 458 8.67 -31.58 28.62
CA ASP A 458 7.87 -30.40 29.00
C ASP A 458 7.09 -29.85 27.79
N VAL A 459 7.74 -29.82 26.61
CA VAL A 459 7.10 -29.47 25.34
C VAL A 459 5.98 -30.46 25.02
N TRP A 460 6.24 -31.77 25.16
CA TRP A 460 5.29 -32.86 24.94
C TRP A 460 4.02 -32.74 25.80
N THR A 461 4.19 -32.53 27.10
CA THR A 461 3.06 -32.36 28.03
C THR A 461 2.25 -31.10 27.70
N ALA A 462 2.90 -30.03 27.25
CA ALA A 462 2.21 -28.83 26.79
C ALA A 462 1.37 -29.11 25.52
N PHE A 463 1.91 -29.89 24.57
CA PHE A 463 1.20 -30.31 23.36
C PHE A 463 -0.03 -31.20 23.64
N GLU A 464 0.03 -32.09 24.64
CA GLU A 464 -1.11 -32.96 25.01
C GLU A 464 -2.25 -32.21 25.70
N THR A 465 -1.96 -31.06 26.31
CA THR A 465 -2.89 -30.35 27.19
C THR A 465 -3.54 -29.11 26.57
N SER A 466 -3.01 -28.58 25.46
CA SER A 466 -3.58 -27.41 24.78
C SER A 466 -3.23 -27.33 23.29
N ASP A 467 -4.24 -27.06 22.45
CA ASP A 467 -4.05 -26.71 21.03
C ASP A 467 -3.24 -25.40 20.87
N GLU A 468 -3.24 -24.48 21.85
CA GLU A 468 -2.39 -23.26 21.80
C GLU A 468 -0.90 -23.58 21.89
N ALA A 469 -0.53 -24.68 22.56
CA ALA A 469 0.87 -25.12 22.60
C ALA A 469 1.34 -25.63 21.22
N PHE A 470 0.40 -26.02 20.35
CA PHE A 470 0.66 -26.53 19.01
C PHE A 470 1.30 -25.50 18.07
N GLY A 471 0.94 -24.23 18.25
CA GLY A 471 1.46 -23.10 17.47
C GLY A 471 2.79 -22.54 17.97
N ARG A 472 3.15 -22.76 19.25
CA ARG A 472 4.34 -22.14 19.87
C ARG A 472 5.68 -22.68 19.39
N TYR A 473 5.73 -23.94 18.95
CA TYR A 473 6.97 -24.60 18.54
C TYR A 473 6.89 -24.96 17.05
N SER A 474 7.88 -24.54 16.28
CA SER A 474 7.93 -24.84 14.84
C SER A 474 8.29 -26.30 14.60
N LEU A 475 7.83 -26.86 13.47
CA LEU A 475 8.21 -28.21 13.03
C LEU A 475 9.74 -28.37 12.91
N ALA A 476 10.43 -27.32 12.43
CA ALA A 476 11.89 -27.29 12.32
C ALA A 476 12.58 -27.46 13.67
N PHE A 477 12.13 -26.76 14.71
CA PHE A 477 12.67 -26.89 16.06
C PHE A 477 12.51 -28.32 16.61
N LEU A 478 11.35 -28.95 16.36
CA LEU A 478 11.10 -30.32 16.80
C LEU A 478 12.03 -31.32 16.09
N ASN A 479 12.18 -31.22 14.77
CA ASN A 479 13.09 -32.08 14.01
C ASN A 479 14.54 -31.92 14.45
N GLU A 480 15.04 -30.69 14.56
CA GLU A 480 16.42 -30.42 15.00
C GLU A 480 16.70 -30.97 16.41
N SER A 481 15.71 -30.89 17.30
CA SER A 481 15.82 -31.44 18.65
C SER A 481 15.83 -32.97 18.65
N LEU A 482 15.06 -33.62 17.78
CA LEU A 482 15.07 -35.08 17.63
C LEU A 482 16.38 -35.58 17.00
N ASP A 483 16.90 -34.89 15.99
CA ASP A 483 18.19 -35.20 15.36
C ASP A 483 19.34 -35.07 16.38
N SER A 484 19.34 -34.00 17.17
CA SER A 484 20.31 -33.81 18.26
C SER A 484 20.22 -34.94 19.28
N LEU A 485 19.02 -35.37 19.63
CA LEU A 485 18.80 -36.45 20.58
C LEU A 485 19.23 -37.82 20.01
N ALA A 486 19.07 -38.05 18.70
CA ALA A 486 19.55 -39.24 18.00
C ALA A 486 21.09 -39.29 18.02
N ALA A 487 21.74 -38.15 17.74
CA ALA A 487 23.19 -38.05 17.80
C ALA A 487 23.74 -38.35 19.21
N PHE A 488 23.07 -37.87 20.26
CA PHE A 488 23.48 -38.21 21.64
C PHE A 488 23.27 -39.69 21.94
N ARG A 489 22.13 -40.28 21.56
CA ARG A 489 21.87 -41.73 21.72
C ARG A 489 22.96 -42.56 21.04
N ASP A 490 23.28 -42.24 19.78
CA ASP A 490 24.25 -42.99 19.00
C ASP A 490 25.65 -42.83 19.58
N SER A 491 26.01 -41.64 20.06
CA SER A 491 27.27 -41.41 20.78
C SER A 491 27.36 -42.24 22.07
N ILE A 492 26.30 -42.28 22.88
CA ILE A 492 26.24 -43.10 24.10
C ILE A 492 26.41 -44.58 23.76
N ALA A 493 25.67 -45.08 22.77
CA ALA A 493 25.73 -46.46 22.31
C ALA A 493 27.13 -46.81 21.78
N GLU A 494 27.78 -45.91 21.04
CA GLU A 494 29.16 -46.07 20.56
C GLU A 494 30.14 -46.21 21.72
N LYS A 495 30.07 -45.35 22.75
CA LYS A 495 30.99 -45.44 23.90
C LYS A 495 30.76 -46.70 24.74
N THR A 496 29.51 -47.13 24.90
CA THR A 496 29.16 -48.40 25.53
C THR A 496 29.70 -49.59 24.72
N GLY A 497 29.56 -49.55 23.39
CA GLY A 497 30.10 -50.57 22.48
C GLY A 497 31.62 -50.62 22.49
N ALA A 498 32.29 -49.47 22.55
CA ALA A 498 33.75 -49.37 22.60
C ALA A 498 34.31 -50.04 23.88
N VAL A 499 33.74 -49.73 25.05
CA VAL A 499 34.19 -50.37 26.30
C VAL A 499 33.91 -51.86 26.33
N LYS A 500 32.80 -52.31 25.72
CA LYS A 500 32.51 -53.74 25.55
C LYS A 500 33.59 -54.42 24.72
N LEU A 501 33.92 -53.86 23.56
CA LEU A 501 34.92 -54.42 22.65
C LEU A 501 36.31 -54.47 23.31
N ASP A 502 36.67 -53.41 24.05
CA ASP A 502 37.93 -53.37 24.80
C ASP A 502 37.95 -54.42 25.92
N ALA A 503 36.83 -54.60 26.64
CA ALA A 503 36.69 -55.64 27.64
C ALA A 503 36.82 -57.05 27.04
N GLU A 504 36.18 -57.32 25.89
CA GLU A 504 36.29 -58.61 25.17
C GLU A 504 37.75 -58.91 24.82
N ARG A 505 38.46 -57.95 24.23
CA ARG A 505 39.87 -58.11 23.83
C ARG A 505 40.79 -58.35 25.02
N GLU A 506 40.61 -57.59 26.10
CA GLU A 506 41.42 -57.75 27.32
C GLU A 506 41.12 -59.10 28.00
N LEU A 507 39.86 -59.53 28.03
CA LEU A 507 39.47 -60.85 28.54
C LEU A 507 40.07 -61.99 27.72
N GLU A 508 40.05 -61.92 26.38
CA GLU A 508 40.70 -62.92 25.53
C GLU A 508 42.21 -62.99 25.79
N THR A 509 42.86 -61.83 25.93
CA THR A 509 44.28 -61.74 26.26
C THR A 509 44.57 -62.33 27.64
N ALA A 510 43.73 -62.02 28.63
CA ALA A 510 43.85 -62.53 29.99
C ALA A 510 43.64 -64.04 30.05
N ARG A 511 42.63 -64.58 29.34
CA ARG A 511 42.42 -66.04 29.18
C ARG A 511 43.65 -66.74 28.65
N ALA A 512 44.25 -66.22 27.58
CA ALA A 512 45.43 -66.82 26.97
C ALA A 512 46.63 -66.83 27.94
N ARG A 513 46.84 -65.73 28.67
CA ARG A 513 47.97 -65.59 29.61
C ARG A 513 47.80 -66.38 30.90
N VAL A 514 46.61 -66.36 31.51
CA VAL A 514 46.30 -67.16 32.71
C VAL A 514 46.47 -68.65 32.43
N LYS A 515 46.13 -69.11 31.22
CA LYS A 515 46.35 -70.50 30.80
C LYS A 515 47.83 -70.89 30.72
N GLN A 516 48.73 -69.96 30.39
CA GLN A 516 50.16 -70.22 30.23
C GLN A 516 50.97 -69.99 31.51
N PHE A 517 50.61 -68.97 32.30
CA PHE A 517 51.43 -68.45 33.40
C PHE A 517 50.64 -68.18 34.70
N GLY A 518 49.33 -68.45 34.73
CA GLY A 518 48.46 -68.03 35.82
C GLY A 518 48.54 -68.92 37.07
N ASP A 519 48.55 -68.27 38.24
CA ASP A 519 48.31 -68.87 39.55
C ASP A 519 46.79 -68.87 39.88
N ASP A 520 46.43 -69.40 41.05
CA ASP A 520 45.02 -69.48 41.46
C ASP A 520 44.38 -68.10 41.69
N ALA A 521 45.17 -67.09 42.08
CA ALA A 521 44.70 -65.71 42.24
C ALA A 521 44.35 -65.09 40.87
N ALA A 522 45.19 -65.29 39.86
CA ALA A 522 44.95 -64.83 38.49
C ALA A 522 43.73 -65.53 37.85
N ARG A 523 43.49 -66.81 38.16
CA ARG A 523 42.28 -67.53 37.73
C ARG A 523 41.01 -66.98 38.36
N GLN A 524 41.02 -66.69 39.67
CA GLN A 524 39.87 -66.10 40.36
C GLN A 524 39.59 -64.67 39.87
N ALA A 525 40.63 -63.88 39.60
CA ALA A 525 40.47 -62.54 39.02
C ALA A 525 39.93 -62.57 37.59
N LEU A 526 40.38 -63.53 36.76
CA LEU A 526 39.82 -63.75 35.43
C LEU A 526 38.34 -64.13 35.50
N GLN A 527 37.95 -65.06 36.39
CA GLN A 527 36.54 -65.44 36.56
C GLN A 527 35.69 -64.23 36.96
N ARG A 528 36.16 -63.38 37.87
CA ARG A 528 35.46 -62.13 38.24
C ARG A 528 35.30 -61.18 37.05
N ALA A 529 36.29 -61.10 36.18
CA ALA A 529 36.19 -60.29 34.96
C ALA A 529 35.17 -60.87 33.97
N GLU A 530 35.10 -62.19 33.84
CA GLU A 530 34.11 -62.88 33.01
C GLU A 530 32.68 -62.73 33.56
N ASP A 531 32.49 -62.86 34.87
CA ASP A 531 31.20 -62.66 35.53
C ASP A 531 30.73 -61.20 35.40
N ALA A 532 31.65 -60.24 35.51
CA ALA A 532 31.36 -58.82 35.27
C ALA A 532 30.94 -58.57 33.81
N PHE A 533 31.61 -59.21 32.85
CA PHE A 533 31.27 -59.10 31.44
C PHE A 533 29.89 -59.70 31.12
N ALA A 534 29.58 -60.86 31.69
CA ALA A 534 28.27 -61.51 31.55
C ALA A 534 27.13 -60.69 32.17
N SER A 535 27.44 -59.84 33.15
CA SER A 535 26.51 -58.92 33.80
C SER A 535 26.47 -57.52 33.15
N ASN A 536 26.91 -57.41 31.88
CA ASN A 536 27.08 -56.16 31.12
C ASN A 536 27.96 -55.09 31.76
N ASN A 537 28.72 -55.41 32.80
CA ASN A 537 29.59 -54.48 33.48
C ASN A 537 30.96 -54.41 32.80
N PHE A 538 30.94 -53.90 31.57
CA PHE A 538 32.08 -53.94 30.65
C PHE A 538 33.30 -53.21 31.18
N PHE A 539 33.13 -52.08 31.89
CA PHE A 539 34.27 -51.37 32.45
C PHE A 539 34.97 -52.17 33.56
N VAL A 540 34.21 -52.82 34.46
CA VAL A 540 34.81 -53.68 35.50
C VAL A 540 35.51 -54.88 34.87
N ALA A 541 34.88 -55.51 33.88
CA ALA A 541 35.48 -56.62 33.13
C ALA A 541 36.81 -56.19 32.48
N PHE A 542 36.84 -55.05 31.81
CA PHE A 542 38.05 -54.46 31.22
C PHE A 542 39.12 -54.17 32.28
N ALA A 543 38.76 -53.48 33.37
CA ALA A 543 39.72 -53.08 34.40
C ALA A 543 40.36 -54.28 35.09
N VAL A 544 39.56 -55.28 35.49
CA VAL A 544 40.04 -56.50 36.15
C VAL A 544 40.85 -57.37 35.17
N ALA A 545 40.41 -57.51 33.92
CA ALA A 545 41.18 -58.26 32.91
C ALA A 545 42.53 -57.57 32.60
N SER A 546 42.56 -56.24 32.53
CA SER A 546 43.79 -55.47 32.34
C SER A 546 44.74 -55.61 33.55
N GLU A 547 44.20 -55.62 34.77
CA GLU A 547 44.99 -55.86 35.99
C GLU A 547 45.63 -57.27 35.99
N VAL A 548 44.85 -58.30 35.66
CA VAL A 548 45.35 -59.68 35.46
C VAL A 548 46.47 -59.69 34.41
N ASN A 549 46.26 -59.04 33.28
CA ASN A 549 47.25 -58.94 32.21
C ASN A 549 48.54 -58.24 32.65
N ARG A 550 48.46 -57.20 33.48
CA ARG A 550 49.63 -56.47 34.01
C ARG A 550 50.38 -57.30 35.04
N ALA A 551 49.67 -57.92 35.97
CA ALA A 551 50.24 -58.77 37.02
C ALA A 551 51.04 -59.93 36.44
N LEU A 552 50.54 -60.57 35.38
CA LEU A 552 51.20 -61.71 34.72
C LEU A 552 52.42 -61.33 33.85
N VAL A 553 52.54 -60.08 33.40
CA VAL A 553 53.72 -59.59 32.64
C VAL A 553 54.82 -59.08 33.57
N GLY A 554 54.59 -59.07 34.89
CA GLY A 554 55.54 -58.52 35.86
C GLY A 554 55.67 -57.00 35.76
N VAL A 555 54.68 -56.33 35.13
CA VAL A 555 54.56 -54.87 35.20
C VAL A 555 53.92 -54.57 36.55
N PRO A 556 54.61 -53.87 37.47
CA PRO A 556 54.06 -53.57 38.78
C PRO A 556 52.69 -52.88 38.63
N SER A 557 51.71 -53.35 39.40
CA SER A 557 50.39 -52.71 39.52
C SER A 557 50.56 -51.23 39.87
N ALA A 558 49.63 -50.38 39.44
CA ALA A 558 49.70 -48.94 39.67
C ALA A 558 49.84 -48.59 41.17
N SER A 559 49.39 -49.47 42.08
CA SER A 559 49.58 -49.34 43.53
C SER A 559 51.05 -49.49 43.99
N VAL A 560 51.89 -50.22 43.25
CA VAL A 560 53.35 -50.30 43.50
C VAL A 560 54.09 -49.15 42.80
N ALA A 561 53.56 -48.66 41.68
CA ALA A 561 54.07 -47.47 41.01
C ALA A 561 53.77 -46.17 41.78
N GLU A 562 52.76 -46.12 42.66
CA GLU A 562 52.46 -44.93 43.48
C GLU A 562 53.58 -44.61 44.48
N GLY A 563 54.26 -45.60 45.07
CA GLY A 563 55.41 -45.36 45.94
C GLY A 563 56.62 -44.74 45.23
N GLN A 564 56.82 -45.06 43.95
CA GLN A 564 57.88 -44.47 43.11
C GLN A 564 57.43 -43.19 42.37
N GLN A 565 56.14 -43.06 42.03
CA GLN A 565 55.58 -41.84 41.43
C GLN A 565 55.40 -40.72 42.46
N GLU A 566 55.11 -41.01 43.72
CA GLU A 566 55.10 -40.00 44.78
C GLU A 566 56.50 -39.42 44.99
N SER A 567 57.55 -40.22 44.92
CA SER A 567 58.92 -39.73 45.03
C SER A 567 59.32 -38.86 43.83
N TRP A 568 58.95 -39.22 42.60
CA TRP A 568 59.18 -38.33 41.43
C TRP A 568 58.29 -37.09 41.43
N LYS A 569 57.02 -37.17 41.85
CA LYS A 569 56.13 -36.00 41.99
C LYS A 569 56.60 -35.07 43.11
N LEU A 570 57.15 -35.61 44.21
CA LEU A 570 57.72 -34.83 45.31
C LEU A 570 59.06 -34.21 44.92
N ILE A 571 59.89 -34.91 44.15
CA ILE A 571 61.11 -34.35 43.53
C ILE A 571 60.74 -33.25 42.52
N LEU A 572 59.76 -33.48 41.62
CA LEU A 572 59.29 -32.47 40.67
C LEU A 572 58.60 -31.29 41.35
N ALA A 573 57.87 -31.52 42.45
CA ALA A 573 57.29 -30.46 43.26
C ALA A 573 58.38 -29.66 43.96
N VAL A 574 59.39 -30.30 44.56
CA VAL A 574 60.53 -29.61 45.19
C VAL A 574 61.37 -28.86 44.17
N VAL A 575 61.62 -29.43 42.99
CA VAL A 575 62.33 -28.76 41.89
C VAL A 575 61.49 -27.61 41.32
N GLY A 576 60.19 -27.80 41.11
CA GLY A 576 59.28 -26.74 40.67
C GLY A 576 59.17 -25.59 41.67
N LEU A 577 59.16 -25.91 42.97
CA LEU A 577 59.11 -24.93 44.06
C LEU A 577 60.47 -24.23 44.23
N ALA A 578 61.59 -24.91 44.00
CA ALA A 578 62.92 -24.30 43.92
C ALA A 578 63.09 -23.37 42.71
N ILE A 579 62.54 -23.74 41.55
CA ILE A 579 62.50 -22.87 40.36
C ILE A 579 61.61 -21.65 40.60
N LEU A 580 60.45 -21.82 41.24
CA LEU A 580 59.58 -20.70 41.64
C LEU A 580 60.24 -19.79 42.69
N PHE A 581 60.98 -20.33 43.65
CA PHE A 581 61.78 -19.54 44.59
C PHE A 581 62.93 -18.81 43.90
N ALA A 582 63.61 -19.44 42.94
CA ALA A 582 64.67 -18.81 42.15
C ALA A 582 64.10 -17.67 41.27
N LEU A 583 62.93 -17.86 40.66
CA LEU A 583 62.21 -16.83 39.90
C LEU A 583 61.71 -15.70 40.80
N ALA A 584 61.14 -16.00 41.97
CA ALA A 584 60.72 -15.01 42.95
C ALA A 584 61.91 -14.21 43.49
N TYR A 585 63.05 -14.87 43.77
CA TYR A 585 64.29 -14.21 44.16
C TYR A 585 64.83 -13.30 43.04
N PHE A 586 64.78 -13.73 41.78
CA PHE A 586 65.17 -12.92 40.63
C PHE A 586 64.24 -11.70 40.43
N ILE A 587 62.94 -11.87 40.64
CA ILE A 587 61.94 -10.78 40.54
C ILE A 587 62.14 -9.77 41.69
N VAL A 588 62.38 -10.23 42.92
CA VAL A 588 62.63 -9.37 44.08
C VAL A 588 63.99 -8.64 44.00
N LEU A 589 65.01 -9.25 43.39
CA LEU A 589 66.28 -8.56 43.08
C LEU A 589 66.15 -7.54 41.94
N ARG A 590 65.27 -7.78 40.97
CA ARG A 590 65.01 -6.86 39.86
C ARG A 590 64.25 -5.60 40.32
N ASP A 591 63.38 -5.73 41.32
CA ASP A 591 62.59 -4.64 41.91
C ASP A 591 63.37 -3.76 42.91
N LYS A 592 64.65 -4.07 43.18
CA LYS A 592 65.58 -3.22 43.94
C LYS A 592 66.49 -2.37 43.04
N THR A 593 66.09 -2.11 41.79
CA THR A 593 66.68 -1.00 41.02
C THR A 593 65.94 0.30 41.35
N PRO A 594 66.59 1.30 41.96
CA PRO A 594 65.91 2.50 42.41
C PRO A 594 65.40 3.32 41.21
N LYS A 595 64.09 3.57 41.17
CA LYS A 595 63.49 4.63 40.36
C LYS A 595 64.17 5.95 40.73
N LYS A 596 65.10 6.43 39.90
CA LYS A 596 65.64 7.79 40.01
C LYS A 596 64.48 8.77 39.85
N LYS A 597 64.30 9.56 40.91
CA LYS A 597 63.44 10.74 41.00
C LYS A 597 63.65 11.65 39.77
N LYS A 598 62.53 12.09 39.17
CA LYS A 598 62.48 13.39 38.50
C LYS A 598 62.80 14.46 39.55
N LEU A 599 63.75 15.35 39.27
CA LEU A 599 63.83 16.67 39.89
C LEU A 599 63.38 17.72 38.86
N PRO A 600 62.79 18.83 39.33
CA PRO A 600 62.24 19.88 38.49
C PRO A 600 63.33 20.89 38.09
N GLU A 601 63.35 21.27 36.81
CA GLU A 601 63.25 22.63 36.26
C GLU A 601 63.32 22.56 34.73
#